data_AF-A0A9E4XS70-F1
#
_entry.id   AF-A0A9E4XS70-F1
#
_cell.length_a   1.000
_cell.length_b   1.000
_cell.length_c   1.000
_cell.angle_alpha   90.00
_cell.angle_beta   90.00
_cell.angle_gamma   90.00
#
_symmetry.space_group_name_H-M   'P 1'
#
loop_
_entity.id
_entity.type
_entity.pdbx_description
1 polymer ?
#
loop_
_entity_poly.entity_id
_entity_poly.type
_entity_poly.pdbx_seq_one_letter_code
_entity_poly.pdbx_strand_id
1 'polypeptide(L)'
;MKRSLIGIGILAGSMLFAACSADRTGSLKGTVTLNPVVSAGEIAPTPSPADYAARQILIMEGNGIVEVMRADIDPNGYYGAILLEGVYMIDITHDGPEGTSGLPKQIQIIRGETTTLDVSVQTSGG
;
A
#
# COMPACT_ATOMS: atom_id res chain seq x y z
N MET A 1 -20.53 -36.64 -56.29
CA MET A 1 -19.62 -37.60 -55.62
C MET A 1 -18.21 -37.01 -55.59
N LYS A 2 -17.56 -37.01 -54.40
CA LYS A 2 -16.10 -36.95 -54.15
C LYS A 2 -15.39 -35.61 -54.47
N ARG A 3 -15.08 -34.78 -53.45
CA ARG A 3 -13.79 -34.68 -52.69
C ARG A 3 -12.66 -34.10 -53.56
N SER A 4 -11.94 -33.03 -53.21
CA SER A 4 -11.10 -32.92 -52.00
C SER A 4 -10.57 -31.49 -51.80
N LEU A 5 -10.34 -31.14 -50.53
CA LEU A 5 -9.68 -29.94 -50.02
C LEU A 5 -8.21 -29.82 -50.48
N ILE A 6 -7.74 -28.59 -50.68
CA ILE A 6 -6.33 -28.22 -50.49
C ILE A 6 -6.31 -27.02 -49.54
N GLY A 7 -6.00 -27.30 -48.27
CA GLY A 7 -5.68 -26.29 -47.28
C GLY A 7 -4.21 -25.92 -47.39
N ILE A 8 -3.92 -24.63 -47.56
CA ILE A 8 -2.58 -24.08 -47.39
C ILE A 8 -2.56 -23.42 -46.02
N GLY A 9 -1.92 -24.13 -45.08
CA GLY A 9 -1.54 -23.55 -43.80
C GLY A 9 -0.36 -22.60 -43.99
N ILE A 10 -0.53 -21.35 -43.56
CA ILE A 10 0.59 -20.44 -43.36
C ILE A 10 0.85 -20.38 -41.85
N LEU A 11 1.92 -21.06 -41.47
CA LEU A 11 2.65 -20.89 -40.22
C LEU A 11 3.32 -19.51 -40.18
N ALA A 12 3.59 -19.09 -38.93
CA ALA A 12 4.63 -18.14 -38.51
C ALA A 12 4.17 -16.69 -38.26
N GLY A 13 4.21 -16.34 -36.97
CA GLY A 13 4.08 -14.96 -36.51
C GLY A 13 3.88 -14.78 -35.01
N SER A 14 4.19 -15.76 -34.15
CA SER A 14 4.21 -15.52 -32.69
C SER A 14 5.46 -14.73 -32.32
N MET A 15 5.38 -13.42 -32.49
CA MET A 15 6.33 -12.46 -31.95
C MET A 15 6.08 -12.35 -30.44
N LEU A 16 6.76 -13.21 -29.68
CA LEU A 16 6.88 -13.08 -28.23
C LEU A 16 7.71 -11.82 -27.94
N PHE A 17 7.03 -10.69 -27.75
CA PHE A 17 7.63 -9.56 -27.04
C PHE A 17 7.84 -10.01 -25.60
N ALA A 18 9.05 -10.51 -25.30
CA ALA A 18 9.55 -10.55 -23.95
C ALA A 18 9.72 -9.11 -23.48
N ALA A 19 8.66 -8.52 -22.95
CA ALA A 19 8.75 -7.30 -22.17
C ALA A 19 9.58 -7.63 -20.93
N CYS A 20 10.90 -7.43 -21.03
CA CYS A 20 11.75 -7.33 -19.88
C CYS A 20 11.32 -6.05 -19.16
N SER A 21 10.35 -6.18 -18.25
CA SER A 21 10.00 -5.12 -17.31
C SER A 21 11.24 -4.89 -16.46
N ALA A 22 12.09 -3.95 -16.85
CA ALA A 22 13.09 -3.43 -15.94
C ALA A 22 12.31 -2.92 -14.73
N ASP A 23 12.37 -3.62 -13.60
CA ASP A 23 11.55 -3.31 -12.44
C ASP A 23 11.75 -1.85 -12.05
N ARG A 24 10.75 -1.01 -12.35
CA ARG A 24 10.68 0.41 -12.01
C ARG A 24 10.10 0.58 -10.62
N THR A 25 10.41 -0.36 -9.71
CA THR A 25 9.81 -0.40 -8.39
C THR A 25 10.72 0.24 -7.34
N GLY A 26 10.11 0.86 -6.35
CA GLY A 26 10.73 1.25 -5.10
C GLY A 26 9.95 0.65 -3.92
N SER A 27 10.40 0.92 -2.71
CA SER A 27 9.76 0.42 -1.49
C SER A 27 9.26 1.56 -0.61
N LEU A 28 8.08 1.39 -0.06
CA LEU A 28 7.56 2.17 1.06
C LEU A 28 7.66 1.30 2.31
N LYS A 29 8.20 1.83 3.40
CA LYS A 29 8.24 1.18 4.71
C LYS A 29 7.99 2.18 5.83
N GLY A 30 7.54 1.71 6.97
CA GLY A 30 7.44 2.55 8.14
C GLY A 30 6.83 1.84 9.33
N THR A 31 6.60 2.61 10.38
CA THR A 31 5.90 2.19 11.58
C THR A 31 4.64 3.01 11.80
N VAL A 32 3.62 2.37 12.36
CA VAL A 32 2.44 3.01 12.92
C VAL A 32 2.60 3.00 14.43
N THR A 33 2.43 4.16 15.06
CA THR A 33 2.35 4.30 16.51
C THR A 33 0.92 4.68 16.87
N LEU A 34 0.26 3.82 17.65
CA LEU A 34 -1.06 4.13 18.22
C LEU A 34 -0.86 4.78 19.58
N ASN A 35 -1.39 5.99 19.75
CA ASN A 35 -1.27 6.81 20.95
C ASN A 35 -2.66 6.99 21.57
N PRO A 36 -3.05 6.16 22.55
CA PRO A 36 -4.35 6.29 23.21
C PRO A 36 -4.46 7.59 24.00
N VAL A 37 -5.55 8.32 23.79
CA VAL A 37 -5.91 9.50 24.56
C VAL A 37 -6.58 9.05 25.86
N VAL A 38 -5.99 9.42 27.00
CA VAL A 38 -6.50 9.11 28.35
C VAL A 38 -6.62 10.36 29.21
N SER A 39 -7.41 10.28 30.27
CA SER A 39 -7.61 11.39 31.20
C SER A 39 -6.35 11.65 32.03
N ALA A 40 -6.23 12.87 32.57
CA ALA A 40 -5.11 13.21 33.43
C ALA A 40 -5.08 12.31 34.67
N GLY A 41 -3.95 11.61 34.88
CA GLY A 41 -3.76 10.67 35.99
C GLY A 41 -4.06 9.21 35.65
N GLU A 42 -4.57 8.93 34.45
CA GLU A 42 -4.75 7.57 33.95
C GLU A 42 -3.49 7.06 33.23
N ILE A 43 -3.29 5.75 33.28
CA ILE A 43 -2.24 5.08 32.50
C ILE A 43 -2.82 4.77 31.12
N ALA A 44 -2.13 5.22 30.07
CA ALA A 44 -2.53 4.90 28.71
C ALA A 44 -2.49 3.37 28.50
N PRO A 45 -3.55 2.76 27.94
CA PRO A 45 -3.50 1.35 27.58
C PRO A 45 -2.37 1.12 26.56
N THR A 46 -1.73 -0.03 26.63
CA THR A 46 -0.79 -0.43 25.57
C THR A 46 -1.61 -0.97 24.40
N PRO A 47 -1.41 -0.48 23.18
CA PRO A 47 -2.09 -1.02 22.00
C PRO A 47 -1.81 -2.51 21.84
N SER A 48 -2.86 -3.28 21.60
CA SER A 48 -2.79 -4.70 21.31
C SER A 48 -2.45 -4.96 19.84
N PRO A 49 -1.95 -6.16 19.49
CA PRO A 49 -1.81 -6.58 18.09
C PRO A 49 -3.08 -6.44 17.26
N ALA A 50 -4.25 -6.62 17.87
CA ALA A 50 -5.54 -6.50 17.19
C ALA A 50 -5.84 -5.04 16.82
N ASP A 51 -5.38 -4.08 17.62
CA ASP A 51 -5.54 -2.66 17.31
C ASP A 51 -4.75 -2.29 16.05
N TYR A 52 -3.53 -2.81 15.89
CA TYR A 52 -2.78 -2.62 14.64
C TYR A 52 -3.45 -3.30 13.45
N ALA A 53 -3.89 -4.56 13.60
CA ALA A 53 -4.52 -5.33 12.53
C ALA A 53 -5.88 -4.80 12.08
N ALA A 54 -6.56 -4.00 12.91
CA ALA A 54 -7.78 -3.30 12.53
C ALA A 54 -7.54 -2.20 11.48
N ARG A 55 -6.28 -1.77 11.31
CA ARG A 55 -5.91 -0.66 10.43
C ARG A 55 -5.04 -1.11 9.26
N GLN A 56 -5.11 -0.37 8.17
CA GLN A 56 -4.30 -0.55 6.97
C GLN A 56 -3.81 0.80 6.45
N ILE A 57 -2.62 0.83 5.89
CA ILE A 57 -2.12 1.99 5.15
C ILE A 57 -2.79 2.01 3.78
N LEU A 58 -3.51 3.08 3.46
CA LEU A 58 -4.05 3.31 2.12
C LEU A 58 -2.99 3.97 1.25
N ILE A 59 -2.77 3.39 0.08
CA ILE A 59 -1.88 3.91 -0.93
C ILE A 59 -2.74 4.29 -2.13
N MET A 60 -2.86 5.59 -2.38
CA MET A 60 -3.65 6.15 -3.47
C MET A 60 -2.75 6.78 -4.51
N GLU A 61 -3.26 6.94 -5.73
CA GLU A 61 -2.64 7.81 -6.73
C GLU A 61 -2.38 9.21 -6.14
N GLY A 62 -1.42 9.95 -6.69
CA GLY A 62 -1.05 11.28 -6.17
C GLY A 62 -2.21 12.30 -6.08
N ASN A 63 -3.34 12.05 -6.74
CA ASN A 63 -4.57 12.84 -6.62
C ASN A 63 -5.39 12.55 -5.35
N GLY A 64 -5.11 11.45 -4.63
CA GLY A 64 -5.83 11.01 -3.43
C GLY A 64 -7.25 10.48 -3.67
N ILE A 65 -7.63 10.19 -4.92
CA ILE A 65 -8.99 9.75 -5.29
C ILE A 65 -9.02 8.25 -5.57
N VAL A 66 -8.01 7.73 -6.28
CA VAL A 66 -7.98 6.34 -6.71
C VAL A 66 -7.08 5.55 -5.78
N GLU A 67 -7.67 4.58 -5.07
CA GLU A 67 -6.92 3.61 -4.28
C GLU A 67 -6.14 2.67 -5.22
N VAL A 68 -4.83 2.58 -5.00
CA VAL A 68 -3.93 1.68 -5.73
C VAL A 68 -3.81 0.35 -5.01
N MET A 69 -3.62 0.39 -3.68
CA MET A 69 -3.59 -0.79 -2.81
C MET A 69 -3.70 -0.40 -1.34
N ARG A 70 -3.75 -1.42 -0.48
CA ARG A 70 -3.61 -1.30 0.97
C ARG A 70 -2.43 -2.14 1.45
N ALA A 71 -1.71 -1.64 2.44
CA ALA A 71 -0.69 -2.41 3.14
C ALA A 71 -1.17 -2.73 4.56
N ASP A 72 -1.10 -4.01 4.91
CA ASP A 72 -1.40 -4.47 6.27
C ASP A 72 -0.33 -3.97 7.24
N ILE A 73 -0.76 -3.69 8.47
CA ILE A 73 0.11 -3.34 9.58
C ILE A 73 0.29 -4.59 10.44
N ASP A 74 1.53 -4.95 10.71
CA ASP A 74 1.85 -6.09 11.53
C ASP A 74 1.57 -5.84 13.03
N PRO A 75 1.57 -6.89 13.88
CA PRO A 75 1.35 -6.77 15.32
C PRO A 75 2.27 -5.80 16.09
N ASN A 76 3.41 -5.43 15.51
CA ASN A 76 4.38 -4.52 16.10
C ASN A 76 4.30 -3.10 15.49
N GLY A 77 3.31 -2.87 14.61
CA GLY A 77 3.10 -1.59 13.94
C GLY A 77 3.90 -1.42 12.65
N TYR A 78 4.66 -2.41 12.17
CA TYR A 78 5.41 -2.27 10.92
C TYR A 78 4.51 -2.49 9.70
N TYR A 79 4.79 -1.74 8.64
CA TYR A 79 4.16 -1.95 7.35
C TYR A 79 5.17 -1.78 6.21
N GLY A 80 4.82 -2.31 5.04
CA GLY A 80 5.61 -2.09 3.85
C GLY A 80 4.88 -2.44 2.57
N ALA A 81 5.27 -1.80 1.48
CA ALA A 81 4.75 -2.03 0.14
C ALA A 81 5.85 -1.88 -0.91
N ILE A 82 5.71 -2.61 -2.01
CA ILE A 82 6.51 -2.42 -3.22
C ILE A 82 5.61 -1.74 -4.24
N LEU A 83 6.05 -0.58 -4.72
CA LEU A 83 5.28 0.30 -5.60
C LEU A 83 6.09 0.61 -6.85
N LEU A 84 5.39 0.86 -7.95
CA LEU A 84 6.04 1.49 -9.11
C LEU A 84 6.55 2.88 -8.72
N GLU A 85 7.60 3.35 -9.38
CA GLU A 85 8.08 4.72 -9.21
C GLU A 85 6.97 5.70 -9.59
N GLY A 86 6.80 6.73 -8.76
CA GLY A 86 5.66 7.62 -8.89
C GLY A 86 5.40 8.44 -7.64
N VAL A 87 4.33 9.20 -7.70
CA VAL A 87 3.86 10.07 -6.61
C VAL A 87 2.54 9.50 -6.11
N TYR A 88 2.47 9.30 -4.80
CA TYR A 88 1.36 8.65 -4.13
C TYR A 88 0.86 9.51 -2.97
N MET A 89 -0.43 9.43 -2.70
CA MET A 89 -1.03 9.93 -1.48
C MET A 89 -1.18 8.78 -0.50
N ILE A 90 -0.60 8.93 0.69
CA ILE A 90 -0.67 7.94 1.77
C ILE A 90 -1.67 8.42 2.80
N ASP A 91 -2.53 7.50 3.25
CA ASP A 91 -3.44 7.69 4.38
C ASP A 91 -3.51 6.37 5.19
N ILE A 92 -4.36 6.32 6.21
CA ILE A 92 -4.62 5.13 7.02
C ILE A 92 -6.13 4.94 7.18
N THR A 93 -6.60 3.71 7.33
CA THR A 93 -8.00 3.45 7.63
C THR A 93 -8.31 3.98 9.03
N HIS A 94 -9.39 4.75 9.15
CA HIS A 94 -9.82 5.35 10.42
C HIS A 94 -10.98 4.55 11.00
N ASP A 95 -10.87 4.14 12.26
CA ASP A 95 -11.95 3.50 13.01
C ASP A 95 -12.60 4.50 13.97
N GLY A 96 -13.28 5.51 13.40
CA GLY A 96 -13.98 6.56 14.16
C GLY A 96 -13.31 7.94 14.12
N PRO A 97 -13.50 8.80 15.14
CA PRO A 97 -13.01 10.18 15.13
C PRO A 97 -11.50 10.29 15.43
N GLU A 98 -10.72 9.31 14.99
CA GLU A 98 -9.28 9.23 15.25
C GLU A 98 -8.56 10.41 14.61
N GLY A 99 -7.64 10.99 15.36
CA GLY A 99 -6.79 12.07 14.86
C GLY A 99 -5.49 11.48 14.33
N THR A 100 -5.19 11.64 13.05
CA THR A 100 -3.89 11.26 12.51
C THR A 100 -2.97 12.46 12.39
N SER A 101 -1.76 12.36 12.93
CA SER A 101 -0.74 13.38 12.72
C SER A 101 0.05 13.08 11.45
N GLY A 102 0.01 14.00 10.50
CA GLY A 102 0.83 13.92 9.28
C GLY A 102 0.25 13.04 8.18
N LEU A 103 -1.04 12.72 8.22
CA LEU A 103 -1.80 12.12 7.12
C LEU A 103 -3.05 12.98 6.80
N PRO A 104 -3.54 12.96 5.55
CA PRO A 104 -2.93 12.32 4.39
C PRO A 104 -1.62 13.00 3.97
N LYS A 105 -0.69 12.25 3.37
CA LYS A 105 0.63 12.75 2.97
C LYS A 105 1.06 12.26 1.60
N GLN A 106 1.50 13.20 0.78
CA GLN A 106 2.08 12.90 -0.52
C GLN A 106 3.55 12.46 -0.36
N ILE A 107 3.91 11.36 -1.01
CA ILE A 107 5.29 10.85 -1.07
C ILE A 107 5.71 10.59 -2.51
N GLN A 108 7.01 10.51 -2.73
CA GLN A 108 7.59 10.04 -3.98
C GLN A 108 8.26 8.68 -3.74
N ILE A 109 7.96 7.73 -4.63
CA ILE A 109 8.65 6.46 -4.73
C ILE A 109 9.67 6.58 -5.85
N ILE A 110 10.93 6.36 -5.50
CA ILE A 110 12.06 6.36 -6.42
C ILE A 110 12.49 4.92 -6.64
N ARG A 111 12.78 4.57 -7.90
CA ARG A 111 13.22 3.23 -8.26
C ARG A 111 14.45 2.78 -7.48
N GLY A 112 14.38 1.58 -6.90
CA GLY A 112 15.47 0.96 -6.14
C GLY A 112 15.69 1.56 -4.75
N GLU A 113 14.92 2.58 -4.36
CA GLU A 113 15.06 3.23 -3.06
C GLU A 113 13.99 2.78 -2.07
N THR A 114 14.25 3.04 -0.78
CA THR A 114 13.28 2.92 0.30
C THR A 114 12.85 4.30 0.75
N THR A 115 11.60 4.62 0.51
CA THR A 115 10.91 5.76 1.11
C THR A 115 10.38 5.33 2.47
N THR A 116 10.75 6.06 3.53
CA THR A 116 10.30 5.79 4.89
C THR A 116 9.24 6.80 5.32
N LEU A 117 8.14 6.31 5.90
CA LEU A 117 7.09 7.16 6.47
C LEU A 117 6.56 6.56 7.77
N ASP A 118 6.87 7.17 8.90
CA ASP A 118 6.26 6.80 10.17
C ASP A 118 4.96 7.59 10.39
N VAL A 119 3.96 6.91 10.96
CA VAL A 119 2.60 7.42 11.17
C VAL A 119 2.28 7.35 12.65
N SER A 120 1.66 8.42 13.17
CA SER A 120 1.15 8.45 14.53
C SER A 120 -0.36 8.72 14.51
N VAL A 121 -1.11 7.86 15.20
CA VAL A 121 -2.57 7.90 15.28
C VAL A 121 -2.96 8.13 16.73
N GLN A 122 -3.77 9.14 16.99
CA GLN A 122 -4.44 9.33 18.26
C GLN A 122 -5.68 8.44 18.28
N THR A 123 -5.67 7.43 19.14
CA THR A 123 -6.81 6.52 19.32
C THR A 123 -7.58 6.94 20.57
N SER A 124 -8.90 6.74 20.60
CA SER A 124 -9.64 6.90 21.87
C SER A 124 -9.19 5.83 22.85
N GLY A 125 -8.85 6.19 24.09
CA GLY A 125 -8.65 5.23 25.16
C GLY A 125 -9.91 4.38 25.33
N GLY A 126 -9.74 3.06 25.27
CA GLY A 126 -10.82 2.08 25.50
C GLY A 126 -11.26 2.01 26.96
#